data_AF-A0A1Y2VUB0-F1
#
_entry.id   AF-A0A1Y2VUB0-F1
#
_cell.length_a   1.000
_cell.length_b   1.000
_cell.length_c   1.000
_cell.angle_alpha   90.00
_cell.angle_beta   90.00
_cell.angle_gamma   90.00
#
_symmetry.space_group_name_H-M   'P 1'
#
loop_
_entity.id
_entity.type
_entity.pdbx_description
1 polymer ?
#
loop_
_entity_poly.entity_id
_entity_poly.type
_entity_poly.pdbx_seq_one_letter_code
_entity_poly.pdbx_strand_id
1 'polypeptide(L)'
;MMAAYRGAVEVGAHAIETDVHLSRDGVVVMSHDPTLKRCFSQPFKIADCYWEYLSTLRTLREPKQPMPRLVDLVEYIAQPEQAHIWLSLDIKAHTMIRLNYYLV
;
A
#
# COMPACT_ATOMS: atom_id res chain seq x y z
N MET A 1 5.09 4.00 1.00
CA MET A 1 4.85 4.98 -0.10
C MET A 1 5.56 4.48 -1.35
N MET A 2 5.05 4.74 -2.56
CA MET A 2 5.63 4.19 -3.80
C MET A 2 7.11 4.52 -4.00
N ALA A 3 7.57 5.71 -3.61
CA ALA A 3 8.98 6.07 -3.70
C ALA A 3 9.91 5.12 -2.91
N ALA A 4 9.47 4.61 -1.75
CA ALA A 4 10.28 3.67 -0.97
C ALA A 4 10.43 2.31 -1.68
N TYR A 5 9.36 1.83 -2.32
CA TYR A 5 9.41 0.58 -3.08
C TYR A 5 10.27 0.70 -4.34
N ARG A 6 10.15 1.80 -5.08
CA ARG A 6 11.03 2.09 -6.22
C ARG A 6 12.49 2.16 -5.79
N GLY A 7 12.78 2.90 -4.72
CA GLY A 7 14.13 2.98 -4.17
C GLY A 7 14.69 1.62 -3.74
N ALA A 8 13.86 0.74 -3.16
CA ALA A 8 14.29 -0.62 -2.81
C ALA A 8 14.68 -1.45 -4.04
N VAL A 9 13.89 -1.38 -5.12
CA VAL A 9 14.22 -2.05 -6.39
C VAL A 9 15.50 -1.45 -7.00
N GLU A 10 15.63 -0.12 -7.00
CA GLU A 10 16.79 0.58 -7.56
C GLU A 10 18.12 0.20 -6.88
N VAL A 11 18.11 -0.08 -5.57
CA VAL A 11 19.30 -0.54 -4.84
C VAL A 11 19.53 -2.06 -4.93
N GLY A 12 18.73 -2.78 -5.73
CA GLY A 12 18.89 -4.21 -5.99
C GLY A 12 18.28 -5.12 -4.94
N ALA A 13 17.20 -4.70 -4.27
CA ALA A 13 16.46 -5.60 -3.39
C ALA A 13 15.86 -6.77 -4.19
N HIS A 14 15.88 -7.98 -3.62
CA HIS A 14 15.24 -9.16 -4.22
C HIS A 14 13.79 -9.34 -3.78
N ALA A 15 13.40 -8.69 -2.69
CA ALA A 15 12.08 -8.80 -2.12
C ALA A 15 11.63 -7.46 -1.52
N ILE A 16 10.31 -7.24 -1.55
CA ILE A 16 9.65 -6.14 -0.86
C ILE A 16 8.72 -6.77 0.18
N GLU A 17 8.91 -6.36 1.43
CA GLU A 17 7.95 -6.60 2.51
C GLU A 17 7.08 -5.35 2.66
N THR A 18 5.78 -5.55 2.85
CA THR A 18 4.87 -4.45 3.17
C THR A 18 3.63 -4.90 3.91
N ASP A 19 3.17 -4.02 4.80
CA ASP A 19 1.88 -4.14 5.48
C ASP A 19 0.71 -3.68 4.58
N VAL A 20 -0.40 -4.41 4.66
CA VAL A 20 -1.65 -4.04 3.97
C VAL A 20 -2.84 -3.95 4.93
N HIS A 21 -3.70 -2.97 4.70
CA HIS A 21 -4.99 -2.78 5.38
C HIS A 21 -6.11 -2.60 4.35
N LEU A 22 -7.35 -2.88 4.74
CA LEU A 22 -8.53 -2.55 3.94
C LEU A 22 -9.08 -1.19 4.34
N SER A 23 -9.44 -0.38 3.34
CA SER A 23 -10.38 0.73 3.51
C SER A 23 -11.80 0.21 3.79
N ARG A 24 -12.71 1.11 4.17
CA ARG A 24 -14.11 0.79 4.44
C ARG A 24 -14.83 0.16 3.25
N ASP A 25 -14.49 0.59 2.04
CA ASP A 25 -14.99 0.10 0.75
C ASP A 25 -14.14 -1.00 0.11
N GLY A 26 -13.22 -1.60 0.89
CA GLY A 26 -12.49 -2.81 0.48
C GLY A 26 -11.28 -2.57 -0.43
N VAL A 27 -10.82 -1.33 -0.57
CA VAL A 27 -9.57 -1.02 -1.28
C VAL A 27 -8.39 -1.37 -0.39
N VAL A 28 -7.47 -2.19 -0.91
CA VAL A 28 -6.25 -2.60 -0.20
C VAL A 28 -5.21 -1.47 -0.29
N VAL A 29 -4.90 -0.86 0.84
CA VAL A 29 -3.91 0.22 0.97
C VAL A 29 -2.72 -0.22 1.81
N MET A 30 -1.57 0.43 1.61
CA MET A 30 -0.33 0.02 2.26
C MET A 30 -0.01 0.98 3.40
N SER A 31 -0.03 0.46 4.62
CA SER A 31 0.28 1.21 5.84
C SER A 31 0.66 0.22 6.94
N HIS A 32 1.71 0.51 7.69
CA HIS A 32 2.05 -0.30 8.87
C HIS A 32 1.00 -0.12 9.98
N ASP A 33 0.68 1.13 10.31
CA ASP A 33 -0.24 1.42 11.41
C ASP A 33 -1.69 1.24 10.94
N PRO A 34 -2.61 0.77 11.81
CA PRO A 34 -4.04 0.73 11.51
C PRO A 34 -4.70 2.12 11.48
N THR A 35 -3.97 3.15 11.91
CA THR A 35 -4.46 4.54 11.98
C THR A 35 -3.67 5.46 11.08
N LEU A 36 -4.30 6.55 10.67
CA LEU A 36 -3.70 7.58 9.82
C LEU A 36 -2.84 8.59 10.60
N LYS A 37 -2.72 8.45 11.93
CA LYS A 37 -2.14 9.46 12.81
C LYS A 37 -0.67 9.74 12.51
N ARG A 38 0.16 8.70 12.40
CA ARG A 38 1.62 8.86 12.26
C ARG A 38 2.02 9.41 10.89
N CYS A 39 1.43 8.89 9.82
CA CYS A 39 1.85 9.24 8.46
C CYS A 39 1.09 10.43 7.87
N PHE A 40 -0.15 10.68 8.30
CA PHE A 40 -1.06 11.67 7.68
C PHE A 40 -1.67 12.67 8.67
N SER A 41 -1.35 12.57 9.97
CA SER A 41 -1.91 13.41 11.04
C SER A 41 -3.44 13.43 11.10
N GLN A 42 -4.10 12.31 10.75
CA GLN A 42 -5.55 12.17 10.86
C GLN A 42 -5.92 11.24 12.03
N PRO A 43 -7.04 11.49 12.73
CA PRO A 43 -7.40 10.71 13.91
C PRO A 43 -8.13 9.39 13.60
N PHE A 44 -8.33 9.06 12.32
CA PHE A 44 -9.16 7.92 11.90
C PHE A 44 -8.35 6.63 11.72
N LYS A 45 -9.05 5.49 11.89
CA LYS A 45 -8.55 4.18 11.43
C LYS A 45 -8.77 4.05 9.93
N ILE A 46 -7.88 3.33 9.25
CA ILE A 46 -7.98 3.09 7.81
C ILE A 46 -9.30 2.38 7.45
N ALA A 47 -9.67 1.37 8.24
CA ALA A 47 -10.89 0.58 8.05
C ALA A 47 -12.21 1.39 8.15
N ASP A 48 -12.17 2.60 8.70
CA ASP A 48 -13.35 3.48 8.85
C ASP A 48 -13.48 4.47 7.68
N CYS A 49 -12.48 4.56 6.79
CA CYS A 49 -12.40 5.55 5.72
C CYS A 49 -12.66 4.92 4.34
N TYR A 50 -13.40 5.63 3.48
CA TYR A 50 -13.53 5.29 2.05
C TYR A 50 -12.26 5.63 1.29
N TRP A 51 -11.98 4.91 0.20
CA TRP A 51 -10.82 5.19 -0.66
C TRP A 51 -10.83 6.61 -1.22
N GLU A 52 -12.01 7.15 -1.55
CA GLU A 52 -12.15 8.54 -2.03
C GLU A 52 -11.43 9.51 -1.08
N TYR A 53 -11.69 9.42 0.23
CA TYR A 53 -11.00 10.24 1.24
C TYR A 53 -9.51 9.88 1.35
N LEU A 54 -9.17 8.59 1.47
CA LEU A 54 -7.77 8.14 1.65
C LEU A 54 -6.86 8.62 0.52
N SER A 55 -7.37 8.66 -0.71
CA SER A 55 -6.63 9.09 -1.91
C SER A 55 -6.22 10.57 -1.88
N THR A 56 -6.95 11.40 -1.13
CA THR A 56 -6.63 12.83 -0.96
C THR A 56 -5.46 13.07 0.00
N LEU A 57 -5.17 12.10 0.87
CA LEU A 57 -4.19 12.27 1.94
C LEU A 57 -2.76 12.33 1.39
N ARG A 58 -1.91 13.10 2.08
CA ARG A 58 -0.49 13.23 1.77
C ARG A 58 0.34 13.02 3.02
N THR A 59 1.49 12.38 2.88
CA THR A 59 2.39 12.16 4.01
C THR A 59 2.86 13.47 4.63
N LEU A 60 3.21 13.42 5.91
CA LEU A 60 3.78 14.59 6.60
C LEU A 60 5.22 14.90 6.18
N ARG A 61 6.02 13.88 5.87
CA ARG A 61 7.41 14.04 5.43
C ARG A 61 7.48 14.43 3.96
N GLU A 62 8.45 15.28 3.63
CA GLU A 62 8.78 15.65 2.26
C GLU A 62 9.68 14.59 1.58
N PRO A 63 9.57 14.38 0.25
CA PRO A 63 8.48 14.89 -0.58
C PRO A 63 7.15 14.24 -0.18
N LYS A 64 6.08 15.04 -0.11
CA LYS A 64 4.75 14.53 0.22
C LYS A 64 4.27 13.48 -0.80
N GLN A 65 3.88 12.31 -0.31
CA GLN A 65 3.45 11.17 -1.12
C GLN A 65 1.97 10.84 -0.84
N PRO A 66 1.21 10.34 -1.83
CA PRO A 66 -0.14 9.82 -1.60
C PRO A 66 -0.11 8.48 -0.86
N MET A 67 -1.25 8.09 -0.28
CA MET A 67 -1.48 6.72 0.18
C MET A 67 -1.35 5.74 -1.00
N PRO A 68 -0.42 4.79 -0.97
CA PRO A 68 -0.29 3.82 -2.06
C PRO A 68 -1.29 2.67 -1.88
N ARG A 69 -1.81 2.15 -2.99
CA ARG A 69 -2.61 0.92 -3.00
C ARG A 69 -1.73 -0.27 -3.34
N LEU A 70 -2.14 -1.45 -2.89
CA LEU A 70 -1.46 -2.69 -3.27
C LEU A 70 -1.42 -2.88 -4.79
N VAL A 71 -2.50 -2.50 -5.51
CA VAL A 71 -2.55 -2.59 -6.97
C VAL A 71 -1.44 -1.75 -7.62
N ASP A 72 -1.13 -0.57 -7.09
CA ASP A 72 -0.09 0.31 -7.65
C ASP A 72 1.31 -0.34 -7.52
N LEU A 73 1.56 -1.08 -6.41
CA LEU A 73 2.80 -1.83 -6.24
C LEU A 73 2.85 -3.06 -7.15
N VAL A 74 1.75 -3.82 -7.23
CA VAL A 74 1.68 -5.02 -8.07
C VAL A 74 1.86 -4.67 -9.54
N GLU A 75 1.20 -3.63 -10.04
CA GLU A 75 1.39 -3.12 -11.40
C GLU A 75 2.84 -2.69 -11.67
N TYR A 76 3.51 -2.12 -10.66
CA TYR A 76 4.91 -1.75 -10.79
C TYR A 76 5.82 -2.99 -10.88
N ILE A 77 5.73 -3.94 -9.95
CA ILE A 77 6.63 -5.11 -9.94
C ILE A 77 6.29 -6.17 -11.00
N ALA A 78 5.09 -6.10 -11.60
CA ALA A 78 4.68 -6.99 -12.69
C ALA A 78 5.35 -6.64 -14.04
N GLN A 79 6.07 -5.52 -14.14
CA GLN A 79 6.82 -5.18 -15.35
C GLN A 79 7.97 -6.19 -15.55
N PRO A 80 8.32 -6.54 -16.80
CA PRO A 80 9.33 -7.55 -17.09
C PRO A 80 10.67 -7.31 -16.40
N GLU A 81 11.09 -6.05 -16.28
CA GLU A 81 12.35 -5.64 -15.67
C GLU A 81 12.38 -5.88 -14.16
N GLN A 82 11.20 -5.92 -13.51
CA GLN A 82 11.05 -6.16 -12.07
C GLN A 82 10.47 -7.54 -11.72
N ALA A 83 10.28 -8.43 -12.70
CA ALA A 83 9.68 -9.76 -12.49
C ALA A 83 10.46 -10.68 -11.52
N HIS A 84 11.69 -10.30 -11.16
CA HIS A 84 12.53 -11.00 -10.18
C HIS A 84 12.22 -10.61 -8.72
N ILE A 85 11.41 -9.58 -8.48
CA ILE A 85 11.09 -9.08 -7.15
C ILE A 85 10.02 -9.94 -6.49
N TRP A 86 10.34 -10.48 -5.32
CA TRP A 86 9.39 -11.20 -4.46
C TRP A 86 8.57 -10.21 -3.63
N LEU A 87 7.26 -10.45 -3.49
CA LEU A 87 6.40 -9.65 -2.63
C LEU A 87 5.96 -10.47 -1.42
N SER A 88 6.32 -10.00 -0.23
CA SER A 88 5.87 -10.54 1.05
C SER A 88 4.83 -9.59 1.66
N LEU A 89 3.61 -10.08 1.86
CA LEU A 89 2.51 -9.27 2.40
C LEU A 89 2.27 -9.63 3.86
N ASP A 90 2.46 -8.65 4.74
CA ASP A 90 1.94 -8.73 6.11
C ASP A 90 0.50 -8.22 6.12
N ILE A 91 -0.45 -9.16 6.27
CA ILE A 91 -1.87 -8.87 6.23
C ILE A 91 -2.34 -8.41 7.61
N LYS A 92 -2.50 -7.10 7.77
CA LYS A 92 -3.00 -6.48 9.00
C LYS A 92 -4.53 -6.47 8.96
N ALA A 93 -5.13 -7.65 9.10
CA ALA A 93 -6.58 -7.80 9.09
C ALA A 93 -7.22 -7.56 10.48
N HIS A 94 -8.31 -6.81 10.50
CA HIS A 94 -9.40 -6.93 11.49
C HIS A 94 -10.71 -7.44 10.84
N THR A 95 -10.71 -7.66 9.51
CA THR A 95 -11.83 -8.15 8.68
C THR A 95 -11.27 -8.95 7.48
N MET A 96 -12.07 -9.87 6.91
CA MET A 96 -11.69 -10.72 5.76
C MET A 96 -11.30 -9.93 4.51
N ILE A 97 -10.14 -10.24 3.93
CA ILE A 97 -9.72 -9.77 2.59
C ILE A 97 -10.24 -10.75 1.54
N ARG A 98 -11.01 -10.26 0.56
CA ARG A 98 -11.35 -11.03 -0.67
C ARG A 98 -10.48 -10.56 -1.82
N LEU A 99 -9.60 -11.44 -2.30
CA LEU A 99 -8.89 -11.27 -3.57
C LEU A 99 -9.78 -11.86 -4.67
N ASN A 100 -10.35 -11.00 -5.51
CA ASN A 100 -11.07 -11.44 -6.70
C ASN A 100 -10.06 -11.52 -7.86
N TYR A 101 -9.67 -12.74 -8.24
CA TYR A 101 -8.85 -12.96 -9.42
C TYR A 101 -9.75 -13.00 -10.66
N TYR A 102 -9.61 -12.03 -11.56
CA TYR A 102 -10.00 -12.18 -12.96
C TYR A 102 -8.72 -12.45 -13.75
N LEU A 103 -8.44 -13.73 -14.01
CA LEU A 103 -7.50 -14.11 -15.07
C LEU A 103 -8.29 -14.02 -16.38
N VAL A 104 -7.90 -13.10 -17.26
CA VAL A 104 -8.15 -13.22 -18.70
C VAL A 104 -6.99 -13.97 -19.34
#